data_AF-A0A2D9CKQ9-F1
#
_entry.id   AF-A0A2D9CKQ9-F1
#
_cell.length_a   1.000
_cell.length_b   1.000
_cell.length_c   1.000
_cell.angle_alpha   90.00
_cell.angle_beta   90.00
_cell.angle_gamma   90.00
#
_symmetry.space_group_name_H-M   'P 1'
#
loop_
_entity.id
_entity.type
_entity.pdbx_description
1 polymer ?
#
loop_
_entity_poly.entity_id
_entity_poly.type
_entity_poly.pdbx_seq_one_letter_code
_entity_poly.pdbx_strand_id
1 'polypeptide(L)'
;MVRSYISKNYDAIKKMACTIAKKSLIDCEELCHIVILSILESDQNKIEALIKKKQLRYWLARMMMNQYNSTTSPYHYTYRKPAERHREAKQDILLWFDSDIEKKIKDEEKIDFINSTLSDMPYFDKTVTEIYYEHGHSFKTMSEDTGISKTTLFKALKRTKNEIKKKAKQRTWRHD
;
A
#
# COMPACT_ATOMS: atom_id res chain seq x y z
N MET A 1 26.62 -25.68 20.90
CA MET A 1 27.10 -25.92 19.51
C MET A 1 26.52 -24.94 18.49
N VAL A 2 25.27 -24.51 18.69
CA VAL A 2 24.49 -23.66 17.77
C VAL A 2 25.14 -22.32 17.42
N ARG A 3 25.65 -21.56 18.41
CA ARG A 3 26.30 -20.25 18.16
C ARG A 3 27.48 -20.35 17.18
N SER A 4 28.35 -21.36 17.36
CA SER A 4 29.48 -21.60 16.46
C SER A 4 29.03 -21.94 15.04
N TYR A 5 27.92 -22.68 14.89
CA TYR A 5 27.33 -22.95 13.57
C TYR A 5 26.85 -21.66 12.91
N ILE A 6 26.13 -20.80 13.63
CA ILE A 6 25.62 -19.53 13.12
C ILE A 6 26.79 -18.66 12.65
N SER A 7 27.81 -18.44 13.49
CA SER A 7 28.95 -17.61 13.11
C SER A 7 29.67 -18.12 11.86
N LYS A 8 29.86 -19.44 11.73
CA LYS A 8 30.52 -20.04 10.55
C LYS A 8 29.68 -19.97 9.27
N ASN A 9 28.35 -19.93 9.39
CA ASN A 9 27.43 -19.99 8.25
C ASN A 9 26.66 -18.68 8.02
N TYR A 10 27.00 -17.62 8.74
CA TYR A 10 26.24 -16.36 8.72
C TYR A 10 26.06 -15.82 7.30
N ASP A 11 27.13 -15.78 6.51
CA ASP A 11 27.07 -15.28 5.14
C ASP A 11 26.17 -16.15 4.24
N ALA A 12 26.14 -17.46 4.45
CA ALA A 12 25.26 -18.36 3.72
C ALA A 12 23.79 -18.16 4.12
N ILE A 13 23.52 -17.95 5.41
CA ILE A 13 22.18 -17.64 5.94
C ILE A 13 21.71 -16.29 5.38
N LYS A 14 22.57 -15.26 5.40
CA LYS A 14 22.27 -13.93 4.83
C LYS A 14 22.01 -14.01 3.33
N LYS A 15 22.82 -14.75 2.57
CA LYS A 15 22.57 -14.99 1.13
C LYS A 15 21.21 -15.63 0.88
N MET A 16 20.83 -16.63 1.68
CA MET A 16 19.52 -17.29 1.58
C MET A 16 18.37 -16.31 1.86
N ALA A 17 18.48 -15.52 2.92
CA ALA A 17 17.50 -14.47 3.24
C ALA A 17 17.36 -13.48 2.08
N CYS A 18 18.47 -13.03 1.49
CA CYS A 18 18.45 -12.13 0.34
C CYS A 18 17.82 -12.73 -0.92
N THR A 19 18.03 -14.02 -1.18
CA THR A 19 17.36 -14.70 -2.30
C THR A 19 15.85 -14.69 -2.12
N ILE A 20 15.36 -14.93 -0.89
CA ILE A 20 13.92 -14.95 -0.58
C ILE A 20 13.34 -13.53 -0.60
N ALA A 21 14.04 -12.56 0.00
CA ALA A 21 13.65 -11.16 0.07
C ALA A 21 13.85 -10.38 -1.24
N LYS A 22 14.01 -11.08 -2.38
CA LYS A 22 14.18 -10.50 -3.72
C LYS A 22 15.28 -9.42 -3.79
N LYS A 23 16.36 -9.58 -3.02
CA LYS A 23 17.52 -8.66 -2.93
C LYS A 23 17.22 -7.26 -2.39
N SER A 24 16.09 -7.05 -1.70
CA SER A 24 15.89 -5.84 -0.90
C SER A 24 16.89 -5.83 0.26
N LEU A 25 17.79 -4.85 0.30
CA LEU A 25 18.89 -4.81 1.29
C LEU A 25 18.36 -4.78 2.73
N ILE A 26 17.29 -4.02 2.97
CA ILE A 26 16.65 -3.91 4.29
C ILE A 26 15.99 -5.24 4.66
N ASP A 27 15.14 -5.77 3.78
CA ASP A 27 14.40 -7.01 4.07
C ASP A 27 15.32 -8.22 4.21
N CYS A 28 16.45 -8.25 3.49
CA CYS A 28 17.50 -9.25 3.63
C CYS A 28 17.98 -9.38 5.09
N GLU A 29 18.33 -8.25 5.70
CA GLU A 29 18.99 -8.23 7.01
C GLU A 29 17.98 -8.54 8.11
N GLU A 30 16.81 -7.91 8.07
CA GLU A 30 15.74 -8.16 9.04
C GLU A 30 15.26 -9.61 9.02
N LEU A 31 15.08 -10.19 7.82
CA LEU A 31 14.70 -11.60 7.68
C LEU A 31 15.80 -12.55 8.15
N CYS A 32 17.07 -12.19 7.95
CA CYS A 32 18.19 -12.97 8.48
C CYS A 32 18.18 -12.97 10.01
N HIS A 33 18.09 -11.80 10.62
CA HIS A 33 18.17 -11.63 12.07
C HIS A 33 16.98 -12.25 12.79
N ILE A 34 15.76 -12.09 12.29
CA ILE A 34 14.57 -12.67 12.93
C ILE A 34 14.62 -14.21 12.97
N VAL A 35 15.19 -14.83 11.94
CA VAL A 35 15.32 -16.29 11.88
C VAL A 35 16.50 -16.79 12.71
N ILE A 36 17.59 -16.03 12.80
CA ILE A 36 18.68 -16.30 13.75
C ILE A 36 18.16 -16.23 15.19
N LEU A 37 17.37 -15.21 15.52
CA LEU A 37 16.74 -15.09 16.83
C LEU A 37 15.83 -16.29 17.11
N SER A 38 15.00 -16.68 16.14
CA SER A 38 14.13 -17.86 16.24
C SER A 38 14.92 -19.15 16.54
N ILE A 39 16.14 -19.31 15.98
CA ILE A 39 17.02 -20.44 16.29
C ILE A 39 17.55 -20.38 17.72
N LEU A 40 17.93 -19.19 18.19
CA LEU A 40 18.50 -18.99 19.52
C LEU A 40 17.46 -19.15 20.63
N GLU A 41 16.20 -18.80 20.36
CA GLU A 41 15.08 -18.93 21.30
C GLU A 41 14.43 -20.33 21.27
N SER A 42 14.65 -21.09 20.20
CA SER A 42 14.16 -22.46 20.09
C SER A 42 14.85 -23.41 21.07
N ASP A 43 14.23 -24.57 21.30
CA ASP A 43 14.84 -25.68 22.03
C ASP A 43 16.18 -26.10 21.40
N GLN A 44 17.27 -25.83 22.12
CA GLN A 44 18.62 -26.02 21.64
C GLN A 44 18.92 -27.49 21.31
N ASN A 45 18.33 -28.45 22.03
CA ASN A 45 18.53 -29.87 21.75
C ASN A 45 17.98 -30.26 20.37
N LYS A 46 16.82 -29.71 19.99
CA LYS A 46 16.21 -29.93 18.66
C LYS A 46 17.08 -29.32 17.57
N ILE A 47 17.57 -28.10 17.77
CA ILE A 47 18.44 -27.43 16.81
C ILE A 47 19.77 -28.19 16.63
N GLU A 48 20.38 -28.64 17.72
CA GLU A 48 21.62 -29.43 17.65
C GLU A 48 21.41 -30.76 16.93
N ALA A 49 20.26 -31.42 17.12
CA ALA A 49 19.90 -32.61 16.34
C ALA A 49 19.77 -32.30 14.84
N LEU A 50 19.15 -31.18 14.46
CA LEU A 50 19.04 -30.74 13.06
C LEU A 50 20.41 -30.42 12.44
N ILE A 51 21.33 -29.85 13.22
CA ILE A 51 22.72 -29.58 12.78
C ILE A 51 23.44 -30.90 12.51
N LYS A 52 23.39 -31.86 13.46
CA LYS A 52 24.03 -33.17 13.33
C LYS A 52 23.49 -33.93 12.11
N LYS A 53 22.19 -33.82 11.83
CA LYS A 53 21.53 -34.41 10.65
C LYS A 53 21.75 -33.62 9.34
N LYS A 54 22.46 -32.50 9.35
CA LYS A 54 22.65 -31.58 8.20
C LYS A 54 21.34 -31.06 7.60
N GLN A 55 20.28 -30.98 8.41
CA GLN A 55 18.93 -30.60 7.99
C GLN A 55 18.58 -29.13 8.29
N LEU A 56 19.33 -28.47 9.17
CA LEU A 56 19.02 -27.12 9.64
C LEU A 56 18.86 -26.11 8.48
N ARG A 57 19.65 -26.21 7.41
CA ARG A 57 19.55 -25.33 6.23
C ARG A 57 18.20 -25.38 5.53
N TYR A 58 17.56 -26.54 5.46
CA TYR A 58 16.25 -26.71 4.81
C TYR A 58 15.14 -26.16 5.70
N TRP A 59 15.26 -26.41 7.00
CA TRP A 59 14.36 -25.85 8.00
C TRP A 59 14.42 -24.31 7.99
N LEU A 60 15.63 -23.74 7.92
CA LEU A 60 15.89 -22.31 7.77
C LEU A 60 15.21 -21.72 6.54
N ALA A 61 15.41 -22.33 5.37
CA ALA A 61 14.79 -21.88 4.12
C ALA A 61 13.25 -21.85 4.24
N ARG A 62 12.66 -22.90 4.81
CA ARG A 62 11.20 -22.97 5.01
C ARG A 62 10.72 -21.93 6.01
N MET A 63 11.46 -21.73 7.11
CA MET A 63 11.14 -20.72 8.12
C MET A 63 11.17 -19.31 7.52
N MET A 64 12.24 -18.96 6.79
CA MET A 64 12.36 -17.68 6.10
C MET A 64 11.21 -17.44 5.12
N MET A 65 10.86 -18.46 4.32
CA MET A 65 9.76 -18.36 3.35
C MET A 65 8.42 -18.12 4.05
N ASN A 66 8.15 -18.81 5.16
CA ASN A 66 6.93 -18.62 5.95
C ASN A 66 6.87 -17.22 6.58
N GLN A 67 7.99 -16.76 7.17
CA GLN A 67 8.10 -15.43 7.76
C GLN A 67 7.87 -14.34 6.72
N TYR A 68 8.49 -14.46 5.54
CA TYR A 68 8.40 -13.42 4.51
C TYR A 68 7.05 -13.38 3.79
N ASN A 69 6.43 -14.53 3.50
CA ASN A 69 5.20 -14.55 2.71
C ASN A 69 3.92 -14.38 3.53
N SER A 70 3.94 -14.74 4.82
CA SER A 70 2.74 -14.61 5.65
C SER A 70 2.50 -13.16 6.07
N THR A 71 1.24 -12.73 6.03
CA THR A 71 0.76 -11.44 6.57
C THR A 71 0.46 -11.51 8.07
N THR A 72 0.62 -12.67 8.69
CA THR A 72 0.44 -12.86 10.14
C THR A 72 1.73 -13.26 10.84
N SER A 73 2.86 -13.28 10.12
CA SER A 73 4.14 -13.63 10.71
C SER A 73 4.67 -12.52 11.63
N PRO A 74 5.52 -12.88 12.61
CA PRO A 74 6.31 -11.91 13.36
C PRO A 74 7.04 -10.91 12.46
N TYR A 75 7.66 -11.38 11.36
CA TYR A 75 8.33 -10.50 10.41
C TYR A 75 7.37 -9.43 9.82
N HIS A 76 6.14 -9.82 9.46
CA HIS A 76 5.17 -8.87 8.92
C HIS A 76 4.81 -7.78 9.94
N TYR A 77 4.54 -8.14 11.18
CA TYR A 77 4.11 -7.18 12.20
C TYR A 77 5.27 -6.32 12.74
N THR A 78 6.47 -6.87 12.86
CA THR A 78 7.61 -6.16 13.43
C THR A 78 8.27 -5.23 12.41
N TYR A 79 8.35 -5.62 11.14
CA TYR A 79 9.13 -4.88 10.15
C TYR A 79 8.31 -4.35 8.97
N ARG A 80 7.49 -5.20 8.34
CA ARG A 80 6.75 -4.81 7.12
C ARG A 80 5.67 -3.77 7.41
N LYS A 81 4.83 -4.03 8.41
CA LYS A 81 3.68 -3.18 8.75
C LYS A 81 4.09 -1.79 9.25
N PRO A 82 5.12 -1.62 10.11
CA PRO A 82 5.63 -0.28 10.43
C PRO A 82 6.21 0.44 9.21
N ALA A 83 6.96 -0.25 8.35
CA ALA A 83 7.49 0.35 7.12
C ALA A 83 6.39 0.79 6.13
N GLU A 84 5.28 0.05 6.05
CA GLU A 84 4.08 0.47 5.31
C GLU A 84 3.45 1.72 5.92
N ARG A 85 3.19 1.72 7.24
CA ARG A 85 2.65 2.90 7.94
C ARG A 85 3.53 4.14 7.80
N HIS A 86 4.85 3.98 7.88
CA HIS A 86 5.77 5.10 7.68
C HIS A 86 5.78 5.61 6.24
N ARG A 87 5.58 4.74 5.24
CA ARG A 87 5.43 5.16 3.84
C ARG A 87 4.12 5.92 3.61
N GLU A 88 3.02 5.43 4.19
CA GLU A 88 1.72 6.11 4.16
C GLU A 88 1.81 7.48 4.85
N ALA A 89 2.32 7.52 6.09
CA ALA A 89 2.49 8.77 6.83
C ALA A 89 3.47 9.74 6.15
N LYS A 90 4.52 9.25 5.47
CA LYS A 90 5.43 10.10 4.70
C LYS A 90 4.69 10.83 3.58
N GLN A 91 3.69 10.21 2.97
CA GLN A 91 2.90 10.85 1.93
C GLN A 91 2.04 11.98 2.51
N ASP A 92 1.41 11.75 3.66
CA ASP A 92 0.62 12.78 4.36
C ASP A 92 1.49 13.93 4.88
N ILE A 93 2.66 13.60 5.41
CA ILE A 93 3.65 14.57 5.88
C ILE A 93 4.20 15.38 4.69
N LEU A 94 4.50 14.75 3.56
CA LEU A 94 4.94 15.43 2.35
C LEU A 94 3.85 16.39 1.85
N LEU A 95 2.57 16.00 1.87
CA LEU A 95 1.45 16.87 1.52
C LEU A 95 1.30 18.08 2.47
N TRP A 96 1.67 17.93 3.75
CA TRP A 96 1.72 19.02 4.72
C TRP A 96 2.87 19.99 4.48
N PHE A 97 4.05 19.50 4.10
CA PHE A 97 5.23 20.35 3.84
C PHE A 97 5.28 20.91 2.41
N ASP A 98 4.62 20.26 1.44
CA ASP A 98 4.45 20.70 0.05
C ASP A 98 3.25 21.66 -0.10
N SER A 99 2.78 22.26 1.01
CA SER A 99 1.71 23.24 1.01
C SER A 99 2.20 24.58 0.47
N ASP A 100 2.47 24.62 -0.83
CA ASP A 100 2.52 25.85 -1.59
C ASP A 100 1.14 26.50 -1.49
N ILE A 101 1.07 27.63 -0.79
CA ILE A 101 -0.19 28.36 -0.52
C ILE A 101 -0.90 28.68 -1.85
N GLU A 102 -0.13 28.96 -2.90
CA GLU A 102 -0.66 29.22 -4.24
C GLU A 102 -1.38 28.01 -4.85
N LYS A 103 -0.88 26.79 -4.59
CA LYS A 103 -1.51 25.56 -5.07
C LYS A 103 -2.83 25.29 -4.37
N LYS A 104 -2.92 25.54 -3.05
CA LYS A 104 -4.17 25.42 -2.29
C LYS A 104 -5.23 26.41 -2.79
N ILE A 105 -4.85 27.67 -3.02
CA ILE A 105 -5.75 28.69 -3.58
C ILE A 105 -6.27 28.23 -4.96
N LYS A 106 -5.38 27.76 -5.85
CA LYS A 106 -5.78 27.24 -7.17
C LYS A 106 -6.66 25.99 -7.09
N ASP A 107 -6.47 25.14 -6.09
CA ASP A 107 -7.28 23.93 -5.92
C ASP A 107 -8.66 24.26 -5.32
N GLU A 108 -8.74 25.22 -4.39
CA GLU A 108 -10.02 25.77 -3.90
C GLU A 108 -10.82 26.43 -5.03
N GLU A 109 -10.18 27.26 -5.88
CA GLU A 109 -10.84 27.86 -7.05
C GLU A 109 -11.41 26.82 -8.02
N LYS A 110 -10.71 25.69 -8.20
CA LYS A 110 -11.20 24.57 -9.03
C LYS A 110 -12.39 23.87 -8.38
N ILE A 111 -12.36 23.67 -7.06
CA ILE A 111 -13.46 23.05 -6.31
C ILE A 111 -14.70 23.94 -6.42
N ASP A 112 -14.56 25.24 -6.21
CA ASP A 112 -15.67 26.20 -6.32
C ASP A 112 -16.26 26.21 -7.73
N PHE A 113 -15.42 26.17 -8.76
CA PHE A 113 -15.89 26.05 -10.14
C PHE A 113 -16.65 24.74 -10.42
N ILE A 114 -16.18 23.62 -9.89
CA ILE A 114 -16.85 22.33 -10.04
C ILE A 114 -18.21 22.42 -9.35
N ASN A 115 -18.28 22.91 -8.11
CA ASN A 115 -19.51 23.05 -7.35
C ASN A 115 -20.52 23.97 -8.04
N SER A 116 -20.07 25.11 -8.58
CA SER A 116 -20.93 26.02 -9.34
C SER A 116 -21.40 25.41 -10.68
N THR A 117 -20.59 24.54 -11.28
CA THR A 117 -21.01 23.82 -12.48
C THR A 117 -22.06 22.77 -12.17
N LEU A 118 -21.88 22.03 -11.06
CA LEU A 118 -22.79 21.00 -10.60
C LEU A 118 -24.15 21.58 -10.20
N SER A 119 -24.20 22.79 -9.62
CA SER A 119 -25.48 23.45 -9.28
C SER A 119 -26.37 23.73 -10.49
N ASP A 120 -25.77 23.92 -11.66
CA ASP A 120 -26.50 24.17 -12.92
C ASP A 120 -26.94 22.89 -13.64
N MET A 121 -26.57 21.71 -13.14
CA MET A 121 -26.88 20.45 -13.79
C MET A 121 -28.21 19.86 -13.33
N PRO A 122 -28.79 18.93 -14.13
CA PRO A 122 -29.92 18.14 -13.69
C PRO A 122 -29.63 17.42 -12.37
N TYR A 123 -30.61 17.46 -11.45
CA TYR A 123 -30.51 16.91 -10.09
C TYR A 123 -29.88 15.51 -10.06
N PHE A 124 -30.32 14.61 -10.95
CA PHE A 124 -29.78 13.25 -11.03
C PHE A 124 -28.27 13.20 -11.29
N ASP A 125 -27.78 13.97 -12.27
CA ASP A 125 -26.37 13.96 -12.66
C ASP A 125 -25.50 14.60 -11.57
N LYS A 126 -26.03 15.61 -10.88
CA LYS A 126 -25.40 16.23 -9.70
C LYS A 126 -25.29 15.23 -8.56
N THR A 127 -26.40 14.65 -8.11
CA THR A 127 -26.44 13.74 -6.95
C THR A 127 -25.60 12.49 -7.16
N VAL A 128 -25.61 11.89 -8.37
CA VAL A 128 -24.74 10.75 -8.69
C VAL A 128 -23.26 11.14 -8.58
N THR A 129 -22.90 12.37 -8.98
CA THR A 129 -21.52 12.85 -8.90
C THR A 129 -21.09 13.08 -7.45
N GLU A 130 -21.92 13.73 -6.64
CA GLU A 130 -21.68 13.98 -5.22
C GLU A 130 -21.47 12.66 -4.46
N ILE A 131 -22.42 11.73 -4.56
CA ILE A 131 -22.33 10.43 -3.87
C ILE A 131 -21.07 9.66 -4.32
N TYR A 132 -20.72 9.69 -5.61
CA TYR A 132 -19.58 8.93 -6.13
C TYR A 132 -18.26 9.44 -5.57
N TYR A 133 -18.08 10.76 -5.48
CA TYR A 133 -16.82 11.37 -5.05
C TYR A 133 -16.72 11.60 -3.54
N GLU A 134 -17.82 11.91 -2.84
CA GLU A 134 -17.80 12.16 -1.39
C GLU A 134 -17.68 10.87 -0.57
N HIS A 135 -18.32 9.78 -1.02
CA HIS A 135 -18.38 8.52 -0.27
C HIS A 135 -17.43 7.45 -0.83
N GLY A 136 -16.64 7.79 -1.85
CA GLY A 136 -15.64 6.89 -2.44
C GLY A 136 -16.23 5.61 -3.06
N HIS A 137 -17.48 5.64 -3.52
CA HIS A 137 -18.10 4.45 -4.10
C HIS A 137 -17.42 4.05 -5.42
N SER A 138 -17.40 2.74 -5.66
CA SER A 138 -17.23 2.22 -7.01
C SER A 138 -18.59 2.21 -7.73
N PHE A 139 -18.59 2.14 -9.06
CA PHE A 139 -19.84 1.91 -9.82
C PHE A 139 -20.58 0.66 -9.37
N LYS A 140 -19.87 -0.35 -8.86
CA LYS A 140 -20.47 -1.58 -8.36
C LYS A 140 -21.23 -1.31 -7.06
N THR A 141 -20.55 -0.74 -6.06
CA THR A 141 -21.15 -0.49 -4.74
C THR A 141 -22.30 0.50 -4.83
N MET A 142 -22.13 1.59 -5.60
CA MET A 142 -23.22 2.55 -5.82
C MET A 142 -24.43 1.93 -6.53
N SER A 143 -24.22 1.02 -7.48
CA SER A 143 -25.32 0.33 -8.17
C SER A 143 -26.08 -0.63 -7.25
N GLU A 144 -25.36 -1.29 -6.33
CA GLU A 144 -25.93 -2.16 -5.31
C GLU A 144 -26.76 -1.36 -4.30
N ASP A 145 -26.25 -0.21 -3.85
CA ASP A 145 -26.91 0.62 -2.82
C ASP A 145 -28.13 1.40 -3.37
N THR A 146 -28.04 1.89 -4.61
CA THR A 146 -29.09 2.73 -5.21
C THR A 146 -30.09 1.95 -6.06
N GLY A 147 -29.79 0.70 -6.41
CA GLY A 147 -30.56 -0.10 -7.38
C GLY A 147 -30.47 0.40 -8.84
N ILE A 148 -29.68 1.45 -9.11
CA ILE A 148 -29.53 2.01 -10.45
C ILE A 148 -28.46 1.22 -11.22
N SER A 149 -28.69 0.95 -12.51
CA SER A 149 -27.70 0.23 -13.32
C SER A 149 -26.35 0.96 -13.40
N LYS A 150 -25.25 0.20 -13.34
CA LYS A 150 -23.87 0.72 -13.52
C LYS A 150 -23.73 1.57 -14.78
N THR A 151 -24.38 1.18 -15.87
CA THR A 151 -24.34 1.90 -17.15
C THR A 151 -25.00 3.27 -17.04
N THR A 152 -26.11 3.39 -16.31
CA THR A 152 -26.80 4.67 -16.08
C THR A 152 -25.94 5.61 -15.23
N LEU A 153 -25.35 5.11 -14.14
CA LEU A 153 -24.44 5.86 -13.27
C LEU A 153 -23.20 6.34 -14.04
N PHE A 154 -22.60 5.46 -14.86
CA PHE A 154 -21.48 5.81 -15.72
C PHE A 154 -21.84 6.92 -16.72
N LYS A 155 -23.01 6.83 -17.37
CA LYS A 155 -23.48 7.85 -18.31
C LYS A 155 -23.69 9.21 -17.63
N ALA A 156 -24.23 9.22 -16.41
CA ALA A 156 -24.40 10.43 -15.60
C ALA A 156 -23.06 11.10 -15.32
N LEU A 157 -22.09 10.37 -14.73
CA LEU A 157 -20.75 10.91 -14.47
C LEU A 157 -20.04 11.38 -15.75
N LYS A 158 -20.23 10.65 -16.86
CA LYS A 158 -19.65 11.03 -18.16
C LYS A 158 -20.24 12.35 -18.68
N ARG A 159 -21.55 12.58 -18.55
CA ARG A 159 -22.20 13.85 -18.90
C ARG A 159 -21.66 14.98 -18.03
N THR A 160 -21.65 14.79 -16.72
CA THR A 160 -21.10 15.76 -15.76
C THR A 160 -19.68 16.16 -16.10
N LYS A 161 -18.79 15.17 -16.33
CA LYS A 161 -17.39 15.40 -16.69
C LYS A 161 -17.26 16.19 -18.01
N ASN A 162 -18.12 15.92 -18.98
CA ASN A 162 -18.10 16.62 -20.26
C ASN A 162 -18.56 18.07 -20.11
N GLU A 163 -19.60 18.34 -19.32
CA GLU A 163 -20.06 19.71 -19.05
C GLU A 163 -19.04 20.52 -18.26
N ILE A 164 -18.41 19.95 -17.23
CA ILE A 164 -17.30 20.59 -16.51
C ILE A 164 -16.16 20.94 -17.48
N LYS A 165 -15.76 20.01 -18.34
CA LYS A 165 -14.71 20.27 -19.35
C LYS A 165 -15.11 21.35 -20.35
N LYS A 166 -16.38 21.37 -20.77
CA LYS A 166 -16.90 22.37 -21.71
C LYS A 166 -16.87 23.76 -21.09
N LYS A 167 -17.40 23.92 -19.87
CA LYS A 167 -17.36 25.20 -19.13
C LYS A 167 -15.92 25.61 -18.80
N ALA A 168 -15.03 24.68 -18.45
CA ALA A 168 -13.63 24.96 -18.17
C ALA A 168 -12.88 25.51 -19.40
N LYS A 169 -13.16 24.96 -20.59
CA LYS A 169 -12.60 25.45 -21.85
C LYS A 169 -13.09 26.87 -22.19
N GLN A 170 -14.35 27.19 -21.86
CA GLN A 170 -14.93 28.52 -22.07
C GLN A 170 -14.37 29.56 -21.08
N ARG A 171 -13.99 29.14 -19.88
CA ARG A 171 -13.44 29.98 -18.81
C ARG A 171 -11.96 30.35 -18.99
N THR A 172 -11.32 29.94 -20.11
CA THR A 172 -9.89 30.20 -20.41
C THR A 172 -8.93 29.81 -19.28
N TRP A 173 -8.91 28.53 -18.89
CA TRP A 173 -7.67 27.93 -18.36
C TRP A 173 -6.80 27.50 -19.55
N ARG A 174 -6.38 28.45 -20.39
CA ARG A 174 -5.39 28.20 -21.43
C ARG A 174 -4.03 28.62 -20.87
N HIS A 175 -3.27 27.60 -20.48
CA HIS A 175 -1.81 27.55 -20.38
C HIS A 175 -1.09 28.86 -20.06
N ASP A 176 -0.67 28.99 -18.80
CA ASP A 176 0.73 29.29 -18.53
C ASP A 176 1.50 27.97 -18.44
#